data_AF-A0A849WB41-F1
#
_entry.id   AF-A0A849WB41-F1
#
_cell.length_a   1.000
_cell.length_b   1.000
_cell.length_c   1.000
_cell.angle_alpha   90.00
_cell.angle_beta   90.00
_cell.angle_gamma   90.00
#
_symmetry.space_group_name_H-M   'P 1'
#
loop_
_entity.id
_entity.type
_entity.pdbx_description
1 polymer ?
#
loop_
_entity_poly.entity_id
_entity_poly.type
_entity_poly.pdbx_seq_one_letter_code
_entity_poly.pdbx_strand_id
1 'polypeptide(L)' 'MNQQRLVRLFSIIGQISPYSQLTVSDLAAEYEVHPRTIARDVQILQDAQLGVYCDEEDKIKIHKVGYRKIKQWMSGE' A
#
# COMPACT_ATOMS: atom_id res chain seq x y z
N MET A 1 -19.18 -0.73 4.96
CA MET A 1 -18.15 -1.70 4.48
C MET A 1 -17.14 -1.08 3.50
N ASN A 2 -17.55 -0.38 2.43
CA ASN A 2 -16.60 0.17 1.44
C ASN A 2 -15.73 1.34 1.93
N GLN A 3 -16.22 2.21 2.83
CA GLN A 3 -15.45 3.37 3.29
C GLN A 3 -14.20 3.00 4.08
N GLN A 4 -14.30 2.05 5.03
CA GLN A 4 -13.13 1.61 5.82
C GLN A 4 -12.03 0.98 4.96
N ARG A 5 -12.43 0.26 3.90
CA ARG A 5 -11.47 -0.30 2.93
C ARG A 5 -10.79 0.80 2.14
N LEU A 6 -11.55 1.77 1.61
CA LEU A 6 -10.99 2.90 0.88
C LEU A 6 -10.01 3.69 1.74
N VAL A 7 -10.39 4.02 2.99
CA VAL A 7 -9.50 4.68 3.95
C VAL A 7 -8.21 3.90 4.10
N ARG A 8 -8.28 2.58 4.35
CA ARG A 8 -7.10 1.74 4.49
C ARG A 8 -6.23 1.69 3.25
N LEU A 9 -6.81 1.61 2.04
CA LEU A 9 -6.06 1.66 0.79
C LEU A 9 -5.26 2.96 0.66
N PHE A 10 -5.88 4.11 0.96
CA PHE A 10 -5.17 5.39 0.97
C PHE A 10 -4.12 5.48 2.08
N SER A 11 -4.38 4.94 3.27
CA SER A 11 -3.41 4.85 4.36
C SER A 11 -2.18 4.04 3.95
N ILE A 12 -2.37 2.86 3.37
CA ILE A 12 -1.28 2.01 2.87
C ILE A 12 -0.47 2.76 1.82
N ILE A 13 -1.13 3.36 0.82
CA ILE A 13 -0.47 4.15 -0.23
C ILE A 13 0.37 5.29 0.38
N GLY A 14 -0.14 5.98 1.41
CA GLY A 14 0.55 7.09 2.06
C GLY A 14 1.79 6.67 2.87
N GLN A 15 1.86 5.42 3.32
CA GLN A 15 2.96 4.89 4.12
C GLN A 15 4.05 4.20 3.28
N ILE A 16 3.70 3.59 2.16
CA ILE A 16 4.65 2.86 1.33
C ILE A 16 5.56 3.79 0.53
N SER A 17 6.79 3.34 0.30
CA SER A 17 7.80 4.01 -0.51
C SER A 17 8.72 2.98 -1.17
N PRO A 18 9.63 3.40 -2.07
CA PRO A 18 10.64 2.49 -2.64
C PRO A 18 11.55 1.83 -1.60
N TYR A 19 11.64 2.41 -0.40
CA TYR A 19 12.49 1.95 0.70
C TYR A 19 11.69 1.38 1.88
N SER A 20 10.37 1.22 1.71
CA SER A 20 9.47 0.65 2.71
C SER A 20 10.02 -0.67 3.25
N GLN A 21 9.90 -0.84 4.56
CA GLN A 21 10.16 -2.10 5.27
C GLN A 21 8.87 -2.75 5.78
N LEU A 22 7.71 -2.20 5.41
CA LEU A 22 6.40 -2.67 5.90
C LEU A 22 6.04 -3.99 5.23
N THR A 23 5.58 -4.94 6.04
CA THR A 23 5.02 -6.21 5.57
C THR A 23 3.50 -6.22 5.70
N VAL A 24 2.87 -7.26 5.13
CA VAL A 24 1.44 -7.52 5.34
C VAL A 24 1.10 -7.69 6.83
N SER A 25 2.00 -8.31 7.60
CA SER A 25 1.82 -8.56 9.02
C SER A 25 1.88 -7.27 9.85
N ASP A 26 2.78 -6.35 9.51
CA ASP A 26 2.91 -5.06 10.22
C ASP A 26 1.64 -4.23 10.06
N LEU A 27 1.16 -4.09 8.82
CA LEU A 27 -0.06 -3.36 8.51
C LEU A 27 -1.31 -4.04 9.09
N ALA A 28 -1.32 -5.38 9.17
CA ALA A 28 -2.42 -6.12 9.77
C ALA A 28 -2.53 -5.84 11.28
N ALA A 29 -1.39 -5.78 11.97
CA ALA A 29 -1.32 -5.38 13.36
C ALA A 29 -1.74 -3.91 13.55
N GLU A 30 -1.23 -3.00 12.71
CA GLU A 30 -1.54 -1.57 12.79
C GLU A 30 -3.04 -1.28 12.61
N TYR A 31 -3.68 -1.93 11.63
CA TYR A 31 -5.09 -1.70 11.33
C TYR A 31 -6.04 -2.64 12.08
N GLU A 32 -5.53 -3.49 12.97
CA GLU A 32 -6.30 -4.47 13.76
C GLU A 32 -7.20 -5.37 12.88
N VAL A 33 -6.65 -5.86 11.76
CA VAL A 33 -7.36 -6.75 10.83
C VAL A 33 -6.57 -8.02 10.56
N HIS A 34 -7.27 -9.05 10.08
CA HIS A 34 -6.60 -10.28 9.65
C HIS A 34 -5.62 -10.03 8.48
N PRO A 35 -4.42 -10.65 8.45
CA PRO A 35 -3.43 -10.47 7.37
C PRO A 35 -3.97 -10.67 5.95
N ARG A 36 -4.87 -11.65 5.78
CA ARG A 36 -5.60 -11.88 4.51
C ARG A 36 -6.36 -10.64 3.99
N THR A 37 -6.83 -9.76 4.88
CA THR A 37 -7.48 -8.50 4.50
C THR A 37 -6.46 -7.56 3.87
N ILE A 38 -5.30 -7.38 4.50
CA ILE A 38 -4.21 -6.55 3.96
C ILE A 38 -3.67 -7.12 2.65
N ALA A 39 -3.46 -8.44 2.57
CA ALA A 39 -3.01 -9.08 1.33
C ALA A 39 -3.96 -8.78 0.16
N ARG A 40 -5.29 -8.82 0.38
CA ARG A 40 -6.28 -8.45 -0.63
C ARG A 40 -6.23 -6.97 -1.00
N ASP A 41 -5.96 -6.09 -0.04
CA ASP A 41 -5.87 -4.66 -0.30
C ASP A 41 -4.60 -4.31 -1.07
N VAL A 42 -3.46 -4.93 -0.72
CA VAL A 42 -2.21 -4.82 -1.50
C VAL A 42 -2.42 -5.34 -2.93
N GLN A 43 -3.11 -6.47 -3.10
CA GLN A 43 -3.42 -7.00 -4.44
C GLN A 43 -4.21 -5.99 -5.28
N ILE A 44 -5.20 -5.28 -4.71
CA ILE A 44 -5.91 -4.23 -5.46
C ILE A 44 -4.95 -3.13 -5.93
N LEU A 45 -4.02 -2.72 -5.07
CA LEU A 45 -3.06 -1.67 -5.42
C LEU A 45 -2.10 -2.12 -6.54
N GLN A 46 -1.75 -3.41 -6.55
CA GLN A 46 -0.99 -4.04 -7.64
C GLN A 46 -1.81 -4.09 -8.93
N ASP A 47 -3.07 -4.54 -8.86
CA ASP A 47 -4.00 -4.63 -9.99
C ASP A 47 -4.32 -3.26 -10.60
N ALA A 48 -4.32 -2.20 -9.78
CA ALA A 48 -4.47 -0.82 -10.21
C ALA A 48 -3.24 -0.26 -10.95
N GLN A 49 -2.17 -1.06 -11.10
CA GLN A 49 -0.93 -0.70 -11.79
C GLN A 49 -0.28 0.59 -11.26
N LEU A 50 -0.42 0.84 -9.96
CA LEU A 50 0.24 1.96 -9.26
C LEU A 50 1.75 1.72 -9.06
N GLY A 51 2.25 0.56 -9.47
CA GLY A 51 3.64 0.15 -9.29
C GLY A 51 3.93 -0.36 -7.88
N VAL A 52 2.90 -0.75 -7.13
CA VAL A 52 3.04 -1.46 -5.85
C VAL A 52 3.47 -2.90 -6.14
N TYR A 53 4.33 -3.46 -5.31
CA TYR A 53 4.81 -4.85 -5.41
C TYR A 53 5.27 -5.35 -4.04
N CYS A 54 5.34 -6.67 -3.87
CA CYS A 54 6.04 -7.30 -2.75
C CYS A 54 7.43 -7.74 -3.25
N ASP A 55 8.48 -7.49 -2.47
CA ASP A 55 9.81 -8.01 -2.79
C ASP A 55 10.02 -9.44 -2.27
N GLU A 56 11.23 -9.97 -2.44
CA GLU A 56 11.61 -11.33 -2.04
C GLU A 56 11.53 -11.58 -0.52
N GLU A 57 11.45 -10.50 0.29
CA GLU A 57 11.34 -10.56 1.76
C GLU A 57 9.93 -10.19 2.23
N ASP A 58 8.91 -10.30 1.36
CA ASP A 58 7.50 -9.96 1.63
C ASP A 58 7.26 -8.48 2.02
N LYS A 59 8.18 -7.58 1.69
CA LYS A 59 8.04 -6.15 1.97
C LYS A 59 7.21 -5.49 0.88
N ILE A 60 6.19 -4.75 1.30
CA ILE A 60 5.31 -3.99 0.43
C ILE A 60 6.02 -2.70 0.03
N LYS A 61 6.33 -2.59 -1.26
CA LYS A 61 7.07 -1.48 -1.86
C LYS A 61 6.30 -0.88 -3.02
N ILE A 62 6.78 0.27 -3.46
CA ILE A 62 6.27 0.94 -4.66
C ILE A 62 7.44 1.43 -5.51
N HIS A 63 7.36 1.24 -6.82
CA HIS A 63 8.36 1.76 -7.74
C HIS A 63 8.47 3.28 -7.65
N LYS A 64 9.67 3.83 -7.87
CA LYS A 64 9.93 5.28 -7.81
C LYS A 64 8.97 6.10 -8.68
N VAL A 65 8.60 5.58 -9.85
CA VAL A 65 7.66 6.23 -10.78
C VAL A 65 6.25 6.31 -10.17
N GLY A 66 5.74 5.20 -9.61
CA GLY A 66 4.45 5.16 -8.94
C GLY A 66 4.41 6.08 -7.72
N TYR A 67 5.45 6.02 -6.89
CA TYR A 67 5.60 6.87 -5.71
C TYR A 67 5.58 8.37 -6.08
N ARG A 68 6.28 8.77 -7.15
CA ARG A 68 6.27 10.16 -7.63
C ARG A 68 4.87 10.59 -8.08
N LYS A 69 4.16 9.76 -8.85
CA LYS A 69 2.79 10.06 -9.29
C LYS A 69 1.83 10.26 -8.11
N ILE A 70 1.89 9.36 -7.13
CA ILE A 70 1.06 9.46 -5.92
C ILE A 70 1.42 10.71 -5.12
N LYS A 71 2.71 11.03 -4.98
CA LYS A 71 3.14 12.28 -4.33
C LYS A 71 2.57 13.51 -5.02
N GLN A 72 2.62 13.57 -6.35
CA GLN A 72 2.01 14.66 -7.13
C GLN A 72 0.49 14.76 -6.90
N TRP A 73 -0.22 13.63 -6.85
CA TRP A 73 -1.66 13.63 -6.54
C TRP A 73 -1.96 14.19 -5.15
N MET A 74 -1.09 13.94 -4.17
CA MET A 74 -1.28 14.40 -2.79
C MET A 74 -0.82 15.84 -2.57
N SER A 75 0.23 16.30 -3.26
CA SER A 75 0.72 17.69 -3.15
C SER A 75 -0.13 18.68 -3.95
N GLY A 76 -0.84 18.21 -4.98
CA GLY A 76 -1.53 19.09 -5.92
C GLY A 76 -0.57 19.91 -6.80
N GLU A 77 0.70 19.50 -6.86
CA GLU A 77 1.80 20.09 -7.64
C GLU A 77 2.39 19.06 -8.61
#